data_AF-A0A955DWF7-F1
#
_entry.id   AF-A0A955DWF7-F1
#
_cell.length_a   1.000
_cell.length_b   1.000
_cell.length_c   1.000
_cell.angle_alpha   90.00
_cell.angle_beta   90.00
_cell.angle_gamma   90.00
#
_symmetry.space_group_name_H-M   'P 1'
#
loop_
_entity.id
_entity.type
_entity.pdbx_description
1 polymer ?
#
loop_
_entity_poly.entity_id
_entity_poly.type
_entity_poly.pdbx_seq_one_letter_code
_entity_poly.pdbx_strand_id
1 'polypeptide(L)'
;MDDATFQIVLKDGCRTVPLLDAGGEVIRVAVVTDPDGSAVRLRSSPIAEVFAGVIEDASGSILDLVEIQVRAEGLVHDDIGTIETRWHGLRDWMRTAGVLVSGPWEAGESLVGGDGVRLSPEPVAVLVRRATSTSFDAFVDWLSSDQMHRPPHDRFGDAVRLVRTRQDVYSSVDGISGREAEAFYLKVRIIREAIASVRDAVRVLDRPLLSVRPSALSVRLGDSGDLGMGWIARVEVDDPGRVVEVPTGQGEPRRFAAQGLTSSVYAPAELNIEQETMSRLRLTNVLTSGTGDLVVEGVLTPNEPVRIGTTTMVSLRLPIGSDRFLIRGVLNRDGSVGAGSVGFVSTPDGALASRIEALRQMQGAEFAEVATSMVAASSTPSDLHALGVVGIRTLLSSTGEDLGLAIDALHTIAADLGASTDDPVTRLVTKVSSDDRLARVLGPARSGRGSMSTIPPRLWWRTIALLAKFFPGVSSWSFESDLTLARHRPLDSVFEAPLEEVDGVVRLARGLVVSDAPTVREIGAMIDRALST
;
A
#
# COMPACT_ATOMS: atom_id res chain seq x y z
N MET A 1 -27.14 31.95 16.13
CA MET A 1 -26.05 30.94 16.19
C MET A 1 -25.04 31.48 15.23
N ASP A 2 -24.09 32.23 15.78
CA ASP A 2 -23.31 33.21 15.02
C ASP A 2 -22.32 32.50 14.08
N ASP A 3 -22.32 32.93 12.82
CA ASP A 3 -21.33 32.56 11.82
C ASP A 3 -19.96 33.07 12.29
N ALA A 4 -19.19 32.18 12.93
CA ALA A 4 -17.78 32.43 13.19
C ALA A 4 -17.04 32.49 11.84
N THR A 5 -16.91 33.70 11.32
CA THR A 5 -16.10 33.98 10.14
C THR A 5 -14.64 33.94 10.59
N PHE A 6 -13.91 32.88 10.23
CA PHE A 6 -12.46 32.83 10.42
C PHE A 6 -11.83 33.88 9.49
N GLN A 7 -11.51 35.07 10.00
CA GLN A 7 -10.57 35.95 9.30
C GLN A 7 -9.18 35.36 9.47
N ILE A 8 -8.53 34.99 8.36
CA ILE A 8 -7.09 34.74 8.33
C ILE A 8 -6.41 36.11 8.49
N VAL A 9 -6.28 36.57 9.73
CA VAL A 9 -5.48 37.75 10.06
C VAL A 9 -4.06 37.24 10.26
N LEU A 10 -3.23 37.37 9.22
CA LEU A 10 -1.78 37.23 9.36
C LEU A 10 -1.29 38.42 10.21
N LYS A 11 -1.35 38.25 11.53
CA LYS A 11 -0.85 39.24 12.49
C LYS A 11 0.67 39.33 12.33
N ASP A 12 1.25 40.49 12.66
CA ASP A 12 2.69 40.65 12.87
C ASP A 12 3.17 39.55 13.84
N GLY A 13 3.72 38.44 13.31
CA GLY A 13 3.96 37.23 14.10
C GLY A 13 3.97 35.91 13.31
N CYS A 14 3.45 35.88 12.08
CA CYS A 14 3.59 34.70 11.21
C CYS A 14 5.05 34.53 10.77
N ARG A 15 5.67 33.40 11.12
CA ARG A 15 6.99 33.02 10.60
C ARG A 15 6.81 32.27 9.28
N THR A 16 7.31 32.88 8.21
CA THR A 16 7.34 32.28 6.88
C THR A 16 8.68 31.59 6.67
N VAL A 17 8.63 30.35 6.20
CA VAL A 17 9.83 29.67 5.71
C VAL A 17 9.87 29.87 4.20
N PRO A 18 10.87 30.59 3.66
CA PRO A 18 11.00 30.73 2.22
C PRO A 18 11.35 29.37 1.60
N LEU A 19 10.51 28.95 0.67
CA LEU A 19 10.73 27.88 -0.28
C LEU A 19 11.09 28.49 -1.63
N LEU A 20 12.01 27.85 -2.34
CA LEU A 20 12.19 28.13 -3.76
C LEU A 20 11.48 27.02 -4.53
N ASP A 21 10.59 27.41 -5.44
CA ASP A 21 9.97 26.48 -6.36
C ASP A 21 10.95 26.04 -7.47
N ALA A 22 10.52 25.14 -8.35
CA ALA A 22 11.37 24.65 -9.45
C ALA A 22 11.74 25.72 -10.49
N GLY A 23 11.03 26.86 -10.52
CA GLY A 23 11.31 28.03 -11.34
C GLY A 23 12.17 29.09 -10.65
N GLY A 24 12.51 28.91 -9.37
CA GLY A 24 13.22 29.89 -8.56
C GLY A 24 12.31 31.00 -7.99
N GLU A 25 10.99 30.86 -8.10
CA GLU A 25 10.03 31.74 -7.47
C GLU A 25 9.97 31.47 -5.95
N VAL A 26 9.96 32.53 -5.17
CA VAL A 26 9.90 32.43 -3.70
C VAL A 26 8.46 32.12 -3.31
N ILE A 27 8.24 30.87 -2.98
CA ILE A 27 7.05 30.39 -2.30
C ILE A 27 7.30 30.48 -0.78
N ARG A 28 6.31 30.76 0.05
CA ARG A 28 6.45 30.77 1.51
C ARG A 28 5.54 29.72 2.11
N VAL A 29 6.02 29.01 3.13
CA VAL A 29 5.15 28.20 3.99
C VAL A 29 4.94 28.97 5.28
N ALA A 30 3.69 29.30 5.59
CA ALA A 30 3.29 29.90 6.85
C ALA A 30 2.47 28.90 7.66
N VAL A 31 2.63 28.91 8.99
CA VAL A 31 1.76 28.15 9.90
C VAL A 31 0.49 28.96 10.14
N VAL A 32 -0.68 28.34 10.00
CA VAL A 32 -1.96 28.98 10.33
C VAL A 32 -2.09 29.08 11.83
N THR A 33 -2.42 30.26 12.35
CA THR A 33 -2.65 30.50 13.78
C THR A 33 -4.12 30.83 14.05
N ASP A 34 -4.61 30.44 15.22
CA ASP A 34 -5.90 30.90 15.75
C ASP A 34 -5.86 32.39 16.15
N PRO A 35 -6.99 33.02 16.54
CA PRO A 35 -7.02 34.43 16.94
C PRO A 35 -6.10 34.80 18.12
N ASP A 36 -5.77 33.80 18.96
CA ASP A 36 -4.89 33.95 20.11
C ASP A 36 -3.40 33.82 19.73
N GLY A 37 -3.11 33.51 18.46
CA GLY A 37 -1.76 33.37 17.92
C GLY A 37 -1.17 31.97 18.08
N SER A 38 -1.95 30.98 18.56
CA SER A 38 -1.50 29.60 18.65
C SER A 38 -1.61 28.91 17.31
N ALA A 39 -0.61 28.11 16.94
CA ALA A 39 -0.66 27.31 15.72
C ALA A 39 -1.88 26.36 15.73
N VAL A 40 -2.65 26.35 14.65
CA VAL A 40 -3.83 25.48 14.49
C VAL A 40 -3.34 24.05 14.35
N ARG A 41 -3.45 23.28 15.44
CA ARG A 41 -3.02 21.88 15.49
C ARG A 41 -4.10 21.01 14.87
N LEU A 42 -3.74 20.28 13.82
CA LEU A 42 -4.64 19.34 13.14
C LEU A 42 -4.69 18.00 13.87
N ARG A 43 -3.53 17.47 14.27
CA ARG A 43 -3.40 16.20 15.00
C ARG A 43 -2.06 16.11 15.75
N SER A 44 -2.02 15.24 16.76
CA SER A 44 -0.80 14.91 17.51
C SER A 44 -0.62 13.39 17.54
N SER A 45 0.64 12.93 17.49
CA SER A 45 1.04 11.53 17.53
C SER A 45 2.29 11.37 18.40
N PRO A 46 2.65 10.15 18.84
CA PRO A 46 3.85 9.92 19.65
C PRO A 46 5.17 10.37 18.99
N ILE A 47 5.19 10.53 17.67
CA ILE A 47 6.41 10.83 16.89
C ILE A 47 6.36 12.19 16.19
N ALA A 48 5.21 12.86 16.16
CA ALA A 48 5.03 14.12 15.44
C ALA A 48 3.77 14.89 15.87
N GLU A 49 3.85 16.21 15.86
CA GLU A 49 2.71 17.13 15.82
C GLU A 49 2.44 17.60 14.39
N VAL A 50 1.17 17.80 14.05
CA VAL A 50 0.75 18.25 12.72
C VAL A 50 -0.05 19.53 12.86
N PHE A 51 0.40 20.58 12.18
CA PHE A 51 -0.23 21.89 12.16
C PHE A 51 -0.82 22.20 10.79
N ALA A 52 -1.81 23.08 10.74
CA ALA A 52 -2.27 23.67 9.49
C ALA A 52 -1.25 24.75 9.06
N GLY A 53 -1.01 24.82 7.77
CA GLY A 53 -0.19 25.83 7.13
C GLY A 53 -0.80 26.29 5.82
N VAL A 54 -0.20 27.30 5.22
CA VAL A 54 -0.51 27.80 3.89
C VAL A 54 0.77 27.90 3.08
N ILE A 55 0.65 27.64 1.79
CA ILE A 55 1.64 28.01 0.80
C ILE A 55 1.21 29.38 0.25
N GLU A 56 2.11 30.35 0.30
CA GLU A 56 1.89 31.70 -0.22
C GLU A 56 2.89 32.00 -1.34
N ASP A 57 2.51 32.83 -2.31
CA ASP A 57 3.47 33.42 -3.24
C ASP A 57 4.26 34.57 -2.59
N ALA A 58 5.17 35.19 -3.35
CA ALA A 58 5.94 36.34 -2.88
C ALA A 58 5.07 37.56 -2.51
N SER A 59 3.83 37.64 -3.01
CA SER A 59 2.86 38.70 -2.69
C SER A 59 2.07 38.45 -1.41
N GLY A 60 2.20 37.25 -0.80
CA GLY A 60 1.39 36.82 0.34
C GLY A 60 0.02 36.28 -0.06
N SER A 61 -0.21 36.00 -1.35
CA SER A 61 -1.45 35.36 -1.80
C SER A 61 -1.37 33.87 -1.50
N ILE A 62 -2.40 33.34 -0.83
CA ILE A 62 -2.49 31.92 -0.49
C ILE A 62 -2.69 31.12 -1.79
N LEU A 63 -1.67 30.34 -2.14
CA LEU A 63 -1.67 29.40 -3.26
C LEU A 63 -2.29 28.06 -2.85
N ASP A 64 -2.08 27.64 -1.61
CA ASP A 64 -2.52 26.33 -1.14
C ASP A 64 -2.63 26.26 0.38
N LEU A 65 -3.39 25.28 0.86
CA LEU A 65 -3.40 24.88 2.27
C LEU A 65 -2.49 23.66 2.42
N VAL A 66 -1.75 23.60 3.52
CA VAL A 66 -0.83 22.50 3.81
C VAL A 66 -0.93 21.99 5.24
N GLU A 67 -0.51 20.76 5.46
CA GLU A 67 -0.22 20.20 6.77
C GLU A 67 1.29 20.26 7.02
N ILE A 68 1.69 20.81 8.15
CA ILE A 68 3.08 20.96 8.58
C ILE A 68 3.34 19.95 9.69
N GLN A 69 4.09 18.91 9.38
CA GLN A 69 4.52 17.87 10.33
C GLN A 69 5.84 18.26 11.00
N VAL A 70 5.82 18.33 12.33
CA VAL A 70 6.94 18.68 13.19
C VAL A 70 7.23 17.48 14.10
N ARG A 71 8.41 16.86 13.98
CA ARG A 71 8.78 15.69 14.80
C ARG A 71 9.34 16.10 16.17
N ALA A 72 9.02 15.33 17.20
CA ALA A 72 9.56 15.51 18.55
C ALA A 72 11.02 15.04 18.65
N GLU A 73 11.85 15.81 19.36
CA GLU A 73 13.26 15.49 19.66
C GLU A 73 13.39 14.22 20.53
N GLY A 74 14.48 13.45 20.35
CA GLY A 74 14.86 12.34 21.23
C GLY A 74 14.84 10.93 20.62
N LEU A 75 14.34 10.77 19.39
CA LEU A 75 14.55 9.54 18.61
C LEU A 75 15.89 9.62 17.87
N VAL A 76 17.00 9.51 18.61
CA VAL A 76 18.36 9.44 18.05
C VAL A 76 18.55 8.10 17.33
N HIS A 77 19.01 8.17 16.08
CA HIS A 77 19.19 7.09 15.11
C HIS A 77 20.70 6.84 14.91
N ASP A 78 21.20 5.63 15.21
CA ASP A 78 22.62 5.23 15.10
C ASP A 78 23.08 4.79 13.68
N ASP A 79 22.26 4.89 12.63
CA ASP A 79 22.56 4.28 11.31
C ASP A 79 22.61 5.31 10.15
N ILE A 80 23.43 6.37 10.27
CA ILE A 80 23.54 7.43 9.23
C ILE A 80 24.51 7.06 8.07
N GLY A 81 25.25 5.95 8.16
CA GLY A 81 26.25 5.58 7.15
C GLY A 81 25.75 5.22 5.74
N THR A 82 24.44 5.01 5.52
CA THR A 82 23.88 4.50 4.23
C THR A 82 22.89 5.43 3.54
N ILE A 83 22.79 6.70 3.97
CA ILE A 83 21.72 7.60 3.54
C ILE A 83 22.09 8.43 2.29
N GLU A 84 23.36 8.69 1.97
CA GLU A 84 23.73 9.58 0.84
C GLU A 84 23.27 9.07 -0.53
N THR A 85 23.24 7.75 -0.78
CA THR A 85 22.78 7.17 -2.05
C THR A 85 21.25 7.15 -2.19
N ARG A 86 20.51 7.31 -1.08
CA ARG A 86 19.03 7.24 -1.00
C ARG A 86 18.33 8.59 -1.23
N TRP A 87 19.07 9.70 -1.21
CA TRP A 87 18.50 11.05 -1.32
C TRP A 87 18.02 11.42 -2.74
N HIS A 88 18.48 10.75 -3.80
CA HIS A 88 18.13 11.12 -5.17
C HIS A 88 16.75 10.60 -5.61
N GLY A 89 16.39 9.35 -5.28
CA GLY A 89 15.05 8.81 -5.58
C GLY A 89 13.95 9.45 -4.73
N LEU A 90 14.24 9.78 -3.47
CA LEU A 90 13.30 10.46 -2.57
C LEU A 90 13.07 11.93 -2.99
N ARG A 91 14.09 12.61 -3.54
CA ARG A 91 13.97 13.98 -4.05
C ARG A 91 13.01 14.10 -5.23
N ASP A 92 13.08 13.16 -6.18
CA ASP A 92 12.21 13.21 -7.37
C ASP A 92 10.76 12.83 -7.03
N TRP A 93 10.55 11.92 -6.07
CA TRP A 93 9.20 11.65 -5.54
C TRP A 93 8.64 12.83 -4.71
N MET A 94 9.46 13.45 -3.84
CA MET A 94 9.09 14.61 -3.02
C MET A 94 8.81 15.87 -3.85
N ARG A 95 9.53 16.10 -4.96
CA ARG A 95 9.23 17.21 -5.89
C ARG A 95 7.81 17.16 -6.46
N THR A 96 7.19 15.99 -6.50
CA THR A 96 5.79 15.78 -6.93
C THR A 96 4.76 15.78 -5.80
N ALA A 97 5.16 15.63 -4.53
CA ALA A 97 4.24 15.38 -3.40
C ALA A 97 4.41 16.29 -2.16
N GLY A 98 5.47 17.10 -2.06
CA GLY A 98 5.68 18.04 -0.95
C GLY A 98 7.14 18.47 -0.79
N VAL A 99 7.35 19.74 -0.40
CA VAL A 99 8.69 20.33 -0.29
C VAL A 99 9.30 20.05 1.09
N LEU A 100 10.50 19.47 1.12
CA LEU A 100 11.31 19.34 2.33
C LEU A 100 12.13 20.62 2.52
N VAL A 101 12.04 21.25 3.69
CA VAL A 101 12.93 22.36 4.08
C VAL A 101 13.92 21.86 5.11
N SER A 102 15.20 21.99 4.80
CA SER A 102 16.25 22.03 5.82
C SER A 102 16.90 23.43 5.78
N GLY A 103 16.87 24.10 6.93
CA GLY A 103 17.51 25.40 7.11
C GLY A 103 17.75 25.66 8.60
N PRO A 104 18.80 26.39 8.97
CA PRO A 104 19.04 26.76 10.36
C PRO A 104 17.86 27.59 10.86
N TRP A 105 17.23 27.16 11.95
CA TRP A 105 16.39 28.04 12.75
C TRP A 105 17.31 29.03 13.45
N GLU A 106 17.30 30.30 13.04
CA GLU A 106 18.03 31.31 13.80
C GLU A 106 17.42 31.40 15.21
N ALA A 107 18.24 31.07 16.21
CA ALA A 107 17.89 31.01 17.61
C ALA A 107 17.52 32.41 18.14
N GLY A 108 16.26 32.80 17.93
CA GLY A 108 15.75 34.12 18.31
C GLY A 108 14.60 34.06 19.31
N GLU A 109 13.50 33.36 19.00
CA GLU A 109 12.35 33.31 19.91
C GLU A 109 11.55 32.01 19.75
N SER A 110 11.04 31.50 20.87
CA SER A 110 10.31 30.23 20.98
C SER A 110 8.93 30.32 20.33
N LEU A 111 8.57 29.37 19.46
CA LEU A 111 7.17 29.06 19.20
C LEU A 111 6.61 28.44 20.48
N VAL A 112 5.55 29.03 21.02
CA VAL A 112 4.83 28.53 22.20
C VAL A 112 3.47 28.04 21.69
N GLY A 113 3.29 26.72 21.61
CA GLY A 113 1.95 26.17 21.43
C GLY A 113 1.08 26.51 22.64
N GLY A 114 -0.25 26.55 22.50
CA GLY A 114 -1.18 26.88 23.59
C GLY A 114 -1.02 26.10 24.90
N ASP A 115 -0.25 24.99 24.89
CA ASP A 115 0.10 24.18 26.06
C ASP A 115 1.54 24.39 26.59
N GLY A 116 2.27 25.40 26.12
CA GLY A 116 3.64 25.68 26.58
C GLY A 116 4.73 24.83 25.94
N VAL A 117 4.43 24.09 24.86
CA VAL A 117 5.42 23.31 24.09
C VAL A 117 6.38 24.30 23.40
N ARG A 118 7.67 24.24 23.78
CA ARG A 118 8.75 24.99 23.12
C ARG A 118 9.38 24.12 22.04
N LEU A 119 9.43 24.63 20.81
CA LEU A 119 10.20 23.99 19.72
C LEU A 119 11.68 24.35 19.87
N SER A 120 12.55 23.33 19.84
CA SER A 120 14.02 23.46 19.93
C SER A 120 14.59 24.25 18.74
N PRO A 121 15.65 25.07 18.92
CA PRO A 121 16.32 25.79 17.84
C PRO A 121 17.18 24.90 16.91
N GLU A 122 17.25 23.59 17.16
CA GLU A 122 17.97 22.64 16.31
C GLU A 122 17.16 22.28 15.04
N PRO A 123 17.82 21.82 13.95
CA PRO A 123 17.14 21.56 12.67
C PRO A 123 16.08 20.45 12.80
N VAL A 124 14.82 20.87 12.95
CA VAL A 124 13.66 19.97 12.90
C VAL A 124 13.32 19.70 11.44
N ALA A 125 13.25 18.43 11.05
CA ALA A 125 12.72 18.05 9.75
C ALA A 125 11.23 18.40 9.68
N VAL A 126 10.87 19.37 8.84
CA VAL A 126 9.48 19.77 8.60
C VAL A 126 8.99 19.15 7.30
N LEU A 127 7.92 18.35 7.39
CA LEU A 127 7.24 17.81 6.20
C LEU A 127 5.99 18.63 5.91
N VAL A 128 5.91 19.20 4.71
CA VAL A 128 4.75 19.99 4.26
C VAL A 128 3.94 19.16 3.26
N ARG A 129 2.67 18.88 3.56
CA ARG A 129 1.72 18.13 2.69
C ARG A 129 0.57 19.02 2.26
N ARG A 130 -0.07 18.84 1.10
CA ARG A 130 -1.30 19.60 0.75
C ARG A 130 -2.49 19.19 1.63
N ALA A 131 -3.31 20.15 2.06
CA ALA A 131 -4.46 19.93 2.96
C ALA A 131 -5.72 19.36 2.26
N THR A 132 -5.65 19.06 0.96
CA THR A 132 -6.76 18.50 0.17
C THR A 132 -6.77 16.97 0.12
N SER A 133 -5.88 16.31 0.86
CA SER A 133 -5.85 14.86 0.99
C SER A 133 -6.68 14.37 2.18
N THR A 134 -7.51 13.36 1.97
CA THR A 134 -8.15 12.58 3.04
C THR A 134 -7.53 11.19 3.15
N SER A 135 -7.75 10.49 4.26
CA SER A 135 -7.44 9.06 4.31
C SER A 135 -8.30 8.28 3.31
N PHE A 136 -7.73 7.23 2.73
CA PHE A 136 -8.46 6.33 1.83
C PHE A 136 -9.70 5.74 2.51
N ASP A 137 -9.60 5.39 3.79
CA ASP A 137 -10.71 4.88 4.61
C ASP A 137 -11.89 5.83 4.69
N ALA A 138 -11.62 7.09 5.05
CA ALA A 138 -12.67 8.08 5.18
C ALA A 138 -13.39 8.32 3.84
N PHE A 139 -12.66 8.25 2.72
CA PHE A 139 -13.24 8.38 1.39
C PHE A 139 -14.12 7.17 1.02
N VAL A 140 -13.65 5.95 1.26
CA VAL A 140 -14.41 4.72 1.02
C VAL A 140 -15.68 4.66 1.88
N ASP A 141 -15.58 5.02 3.16
CA ASP A 141 -16.72 5.11 4.06
C ASP A 141 -17.75 6.14 3.55
N TRP A 142 -17.28 7.30 3.09
CA TRP A 142 -18.15 8.33 2.52
C TRP A 142 -18.90 7.82 1.28
N LEU A 143 -18.22 7.14 0.33
CA LEU A 143 -18.85 6.52 -0.84
C LEU A 143 -19.93 5.49 -0.47
N SER A 144 -19.78 4.88 0.70
CA SER A 144 -20.66 3.82 1.21
C SER A 144 -21.81 4.36 2.04
N SER A 145 -21.74 5.62 2.44
CA SER A 145 -22.71 6.26 3.32
C SER A 145 -23.95 6.75 2.57
N ASP A 146 -25.06 6.91 3.29
CA ASP A 146 -26.23 7.66 2.80
C ASP A 146 -25.94 9.15 2.61
N GLN A 147 -24.83 9.64 3.17
CA GLN A 147 -24.40 11.03 3.12
C GLN A 147 -23.51 11.36 1.93
N MET A 148 -23.34 10.48 0.95
CA MET A 148 -22.53 10.76 -0.25
C MET A 148 -22.96 12.05 -1.00
N HIS A 149 -24.22 12.47 -0.83
CA HIS A 149 -24.76 13.73 -1.38
C HIS A 149 -24.35 14.99 -0.60
N ARG A 150 -23.69 14.80 0.55
CA ARG A 150 -23.10 15.86 1.35
C ARG A 150 -21.60 15.75 1.22
N PRO A 151 -20.88 16.87 1.09
CA PRO A 151 -19.45 16.84 1.25
C PRO A 151 -19.15 16.29 2.65
N PRO A 152 -18.09 15.50 2.79
CA PRO A 152 -17.72 14.92 4.06
C PRO A 152 -17.07 15.95 4.99
N HIS A 153 -17.82 16.99 5.36
CA HIS A 153 -17.34 18.17 6.09
C HIS A 153 -16.79 17.85 7.48
N ASP A 154 -17.36 16.86 8.18
CA ASP A 154 -16.97 16.53 9.55
C ASP A 154 -15.74 15.61 9.61
N ARG A 155 -15.30 15.06 8.46
CA ARG A 155 -14.21 14.08 8.38
C ARG A 155 -12.97 14.56 7.64
N PHE A 156 -13.07 15.67 6.90
CA PHE A 156 -12.03 16.15 5.97
C PHE A 156 -11.33 17.42 6.46
N GLY A 157 -11.57 17.83 7.72
CA GLY A 157 -11.03 19.03 8.34
C GLY A 157 -11.74 20.31 7.87
N ASP A 158 -11.77 21.33 8.73
CA ASP A 158 -12.45 22.62 8.47
C ASP A 158 -11.91 23.36 7.22
N ALA A 159 -10.73 22.99 6.72
CA ALA A 159 -10.10 23.51 5.51
C ALA A 159 -10.98 23.36 4.24
N VAL A 160 -11.82 22.32 4.15
CA VAL A 160 -12.66 22.05 2.97
C VAL A 160 -13.94 22.93 2.93
N ARG A 161 -14.20 23.74 3.97
CA ARG A 161 -15.40 24.62 4.01
C ARG A 161 -15.41 25.73 2.94
N LEU A 162 -14.26 26.07 2.36
CA LEU A 162 -14.11 27.27 1.50
C LEU A 162 -14.44 27.08 0.02
N VAL A 163 -14.62 25.85 -0.47
CA VAL A 163 -14.95 25.59 -1.88
C VAL A 163 -16.39 25.13 -1.99
N ARG A 164 -17.30 26.10 -2.07
CA ARG A 164 -18.75 25.87 -2.23
C ARG A 164 -19.25 26.54 -3.51
N THR A 165 -19.65 25.72 -4.48
CA THR A 165 -20.87 25.93 -5.30
C THR A 165 -21.09 24.72 -6.21
N ARG A 166 -22.25 24.04 -6.06
CA ARG A 166 -22.88 23.01 -6.92
C ARG A 166 -22.68 21.53 -6.55
N GLN A 167 -23.66 20.74 -7.00
CA GLN A 167 -23.97 19.35 -6.62
C GLN A 167 -22.76 18.41 -6.63
N ASP A 168 -22.44 17.80 -5.49
CA ASP A 168 -21.33 16.85 -5.36
C ASP A 168 -21.58 15.47 -5.99
N VAL A 169 -22.84 15.20 -6.37
CA VAL A 169 -23.31 13.91 -6.90
C VAL A 169 -24.05 14.15 -8.21
N TYR A 170 -23.50 13.62 -9.30
CA TYR A 170 -23.97 13.87 -10.66
C TYR A 170 -25.36 13.26 -10.90
N SER A 171 -25.63 12.09 -10.31
CA SER A 171 -26.88 11.31 -10.49
C SER A 171 -27.96 11.61 -9.45
N SER A 172 -27.82 12.67 -8.64
CA SER A 172 -28.78 12.99 -7.58
C SER A 172 -30.21 13.23 -8.10
N VAL A 173 -30.37 13.45 -9.41
CA VAL A 173 -31.64 13.60 -10.13
C VAL A 173 -32.42 12.27 -10.24
N ASP A 174 -31.73 11.13 -10.29
CA ASP A 174 -32.34 9.80 -10.51
C ASP A 174 -32.65 9.03 -9.21
N GLY A 175 -32.68 9.73 -8.07
CA GLY A 175 -33.06 9.16 -6.78
C GLY A 175 -32.01 8.18 -6.22
N ILE A 176 -32.47 7.13 -5.52
CA ILE A 176 -31.58 6.17 -4.83
C ILE A 176 -30.77 5.36 -5.84
N SER A 177 -31.41 4.89 -6.92
CA SER A 177 -30.79 4.05 -7.94
C SER A 177 -29.62 4.73 -8.66
N GLY A 178 -29.80 5.98 -9.12
CA GLY A 178 -28.70 6.74 -9.72
C GLY A 178 -27.49 6.82 -8.79
N ARG A 179 -27.74 7.12 -7.51
CA ARG A 179 -26.68 7.23 -6.51
C ARG A 179 -25.98 5.91 -6.23
N GLU A 180 -26.67 4.76 -6.32
CA GLU A 180 -26.04 3.44 -6.21
C GLU A 180 -25.12 3.14 -7.38
N ALA A 181 -25.58 3.41 -8.60
CA ALA A 181 -24.77 3.26 -9.81
C ALA A 181 -23.53 4.17 -9.75
N GLU A 182 -23.69 5.41 -9.32
CA GLU A 182 -22.58 6.35 -9.14
C GLU A 182 -21.62 5.89 -8.04
N ALA A 183 -22.11 5.45 -6.88
CA ALA A 183 -21.27 4.92 -5.82
C ALA A 183 -20.46 3.70 -6.29
N PHE A 184 -21.09 2.77 -7.01
CA PHE A 184 -20.40 1.62 -7.59
C PHE A 184 -19.30 2.04 -8.57
N TYR A 185 -19.62 2.93 -9.51
CA TYR A 185 -18.63 3.47 -10.45
C TYR A 185 -17.45 4.12 -9.72
N LEU A 186 -17.71 4.98 -8.73
CA LEU A 186 -16.66 5.67 -7.98
C LEU A 186 -15.80 4.70 -7.15
N LYS A 187 -16.39 3.64 -6.60
CA LYS A 187 -15.64 2.58 -5.92
C LYS A 187 -14.73 1.82 -6.88
N VAL A 188 -15.22 1.36 -8.03
CA VAL A 188 -14.36 0.68 -9.02
C VAL A 188 -13.26 1.63 -9.52
N ARG A 189 -13.59 2.90 -9.72
CA ARG A 189 -12.63 3.93 -10.13
C ARG A 189 -11.55 4.18 -9.07
N ILE A 190 -11.88 4.25 -7.79
CA ILE A 190 -10.87 4.47 -6.75
C ILE A 190 -9.98 3.23 -6.55
N ILE A 191 -10.51 2.03 -6.77
CA ILE A 191 -9.70 0.79 -6.85
C ILE A 191 -8.68 0.90 -7.99
N ARG A 192 -9.13 1.31 -9.18
CA ARG A 192 -8.25 1.57 -10.33
C ARG A 192 -7.13 2.55 -9.99
N GLU A 193 -7.48 3.68 -9.36
CA GLU A 193 -6.50 4.70 -8.98
C GLU A 193 -5.51 4.18 -7.93
N ALA A 194 -5.95 3.35 -6.97
CA ALA A 194 -5.05 2.72 -6.01
C ALA A 194 -4.01 1.82 -6.69
N ILE A 195 -4.43 1.02 -7.67
CA ILE A 195 -3.52 0.15 -8.44
C ILE A 195 -2.51 1.00 -9.22
N ALA A 196 -2.98 2.05 -9.89
CA ALA A 196 -2.11 2.94 -10.66
C ALA A 196 -1.09 3.67 -9.75
N SER A 197 -1.54 4.12 -8.58
CA SER A 197 -0.71 4.80 -7.59
C SER A 197 0.39 3.89 -7.04
N VAL A 198 0.04 2.65 -6.69
CA VAL A 198 1.01 1.64 -6.23
C VAL A 198 2.00 1.30 -7.35
N ARG A 199 1.54 1.08 -8.58
CA ARG A 199 2.42 0.84 -9.74
C ARG A 199 3.41 1.98 -9.91
N ASP A 200 2.93 3.22 -9.93
CA ASP A 200 3.77 4.38 -10.17
C ASP A 200 4.78 4.56 -9.04
N ALA A 201 4.40 4.31 -7.78
CA ALA A 201 5.31 4.28 -6.65
C ALA A 201 6.38 3.18 -6.77
N VAL A 202 5.99 1.95 -7.12
CA VAL A 202 6.93 0.84 -7.36
C VAL A 202 7.90 1.18 -8.48
N ARG A 203 7.43 1.76 -9.58
CA ARG A 203 8.26 2.17 -10.72
C ARG A 203 9.29 3.22 -10.32
N VAL A 204 8.89 4.22 -9.54
CA VAL A 204 9.77 5.30 -9.08
C VAL A 204 10.78 4.80 -8.05
N LEU A 205 10.35 3.94 -7.12
CA LEU A 205 11.20 3.45 -6.03
C LEU A 205 12.06 2.24 -6.42
N ASP A 206 11.74 1.59 -7.53
CA ASP A 206 12.33 0.34 -8.03
C ASP A 206 12.41 -0.76 -6.93
N ARG A 207 11.33 -0.87 -6.15
CA ARG A 207 11.11 -1.87 -5.11
C ARG A 207 9.61 -2.05 -4.85
N PRO A 208 9.16 -3.23 -4.37
CA PRO A 208 7.80 -3.38 -3.86
C PRO A 208 7.60 -2.55 -2.60
N LEU A 209 6.33 -2.28 -2.28
CA LEU A 209 5.96 -1.55 -1.07
C LEU A 209 5.83 -2.50 0.12
N LEU A 210 5.28 -3.71 -0.09
CA LEU A 210 5.00 -4.77 0.89
C LEU A 210 4.20 -4.33 2.14
N SER A 211 3.73 -3.09 2.17
CA SER A 211 2.95 -2.48 3.24
C SER A 211 1.67 -1.85 2.71
N VAL A 212 1.24 -2.20 1.50
CA VAL A 212 0.01 -1.66 0.90
C VAL A 212 -1.16 -2.02 1.81
N ARG A 213 -1.81 -0.98 2.31
CA ARG A 213 -3.00 -1.04 3.16
C ARG A 213 -3.70 0.31 3.04
N PRO A 214 -4.96 0.43 3.45
CA PRO A 214 -5.68 1.68 3.32
C PRO A 214 -5.01 2.86 4.03
N SER A 215 -4.36 2.64 5.17
CA SER A 215 -3.60 3.70 5.87
C SER A 215 -2.29 4.10 5.20
N ALA A 216 -1.82 3.33 4.21
CA ALA A 216 -0.68 3.70 3.35
C ALA A 216 -1.12 4.50 2.11
N LEU A 217 -2.42 4.72 1.95
CA LEU A 217 -3.02 5.42 0.81
C LEU A 217 -3.76 6.67 1.31
N SER A 218 -3.63 7.76 0.54
CA SER A 218 -4.47 8.93 0.69
C SER A 218 -5.28 9.16 -0.58
N VAL A 219 -6.36 9.93 -0.45
CA VAL A 219 -7.16 10.38 -1.58
C VAL A 219 -7.05 11.89 -1.67
N ARG A 220 -6.41 12.37 -2.73
CA ARG A 220 -6.38 13.79 -3.08
C ARG A 220 -7.56 14.14 -3.95
N LEU A 221 -8.21 15.25 -3.62
CA LEU A 221 -9.29 15.81 -4.42
C LEU A 221 -8.68 16.86 -5.36
N GLY A 222 -8.88 16.70 -6.67
CA GLY A 222 -8.47 17.71 -7.64
C GLY A 222 -9.32 18.97 -7.56
N ASP A 223 -8.96 20.00 -8.34
CA ASP A 223 -9.82 21.18 -8.50
C ASP A 223 -11.09 20.78 -9.23
N SER A 224 -12.23 20.92 -8.54
CA SER A 224 -13.54 20.63 -9.10
C SER A 224 -13.88 21.74 -10.10
N GLY A 225 -13.81 21.43 -11.39
CA GLY A 225 -14.66 22.10 -12.36
C GLY A 225 -16.14 21.76 -12.12
N ASP A 226 -16.89 21.45 -13.17
CA ASP A 226 -18.31 21.05 -13.03
C ASP A 226 -18.53 19.60 -12.54
N LEU A 227 -17.47 18.88 -12.15
CA LEU A 227 -17.54 17.49 -11.71
C LEU A 227 -17.59 17.39 -10.19
N GLY A 228 -18.43 16.48 -9.69
CA GLY A 228 -18.51 16.19 -8.26
C GLY A 228 -17.19 15.66 -7.69
N MET A 229 -16.95 15.93 -6.41
CA MET A 229 -15.70 15.58 -5.69
C MET A 229 -15.24 14.14 -5.91
N GLY A 230 -16.19 13.19 -5.90
CA GLY A 230 -15.90 11.78 -6.10
C GLY A 230 -15.27 11.48 -7.47
N TRP A 231 -15.56 12.28 -8.50
CA TRP A 231 -15.11 12.13 -9.89
C TRP A 231 -13.72 12.71 -10.17
N ILE A 232 -13.16 13.47 -9.24
CA ILE A 232 -11.83 14.08 -9.35
C ILE A 232 -10.86 13.56 -8.29
N ALA A 233 -11.33 12.67 -7.43
CA ALA A 233 -10.50 11.94 -6.48
C ALA A 233 -9.38 11.17 -7.20
N ARG A 234 -8.17 11.26 -6.64
CA ARG A 234 -6.94 10.56 -7.04
C ARG A 234 -6.36 9.86 -5.83
N VAL A 235 -5.81 8.67 -6.00
CA VAL A 235 -5.14 7.95 -4.91
C VAL A 235 -3.65 8.22 -4.97
N GLU A 236 -3.05 8.50 -3.82
CA GLU A 236 -1.61 8.69 -3.66
C GLU A 236 -1.08 7.70 -2.60
N VAL A 237 0.13 7.18 -2.81
CA VAL A 237 0.83 6.35 -1.82
C VAL A 237 1.49 7.27 -0.81
N ASP A 238 0.98 7.27 0.42
CA ASP A 238 1.44 8.12 1.51
C ASP A 238 2.58 7.49 2.33
N ASP A 239 2.59 6.17 2.43
CA ASP A 239 3.59 5.38 3.15
C ASP A 239 4.04 4.21 2.25
N PRO A 240 5.19 4.33 1.57
CA PRO A 240 5.71 3.27 0.70
C PRO A 240 6.31 2.10 1.47
N GLY A 241 6.28 2.11 2.81
CA GLY A 241 6.80 1.04 3.64
C GLY A 241 8.32 0.95 3.68
N ARG A 242 8.78 0.12 4.62
CA ARG A 242 10.20 -0.19 4.83
C ARG A 242 10.49 -1.59 4.30
N VAL A 243 11.24 -1.63 3.22
CA VAL A 243 11.57 -2.87 2.52
C VAL A 243 13.06 -2.92 2.27
N VAL A 244 13.65 -4.09 2.48
CA VAL A 244 15.07 -4.36 2.23
C VAL A 244 15.17 -5.42 1.15
N GLU A 245 15.98 -5.15 0.14
CA GLU A 245 16.34 -6.15 -0.85
C GLU A 245 17.19 -7.24 -0.20
N VAL A 246 16.73 -8.48 -0.33
CA VAL A 246 17.46 -9.64 0.16
C VAL A 246 18.40 -10.07 -0.94
N PRO A 247 19.71 -10.19 -0.68
CA PRO A 247 20.67 -10.66 -1.67
C PRO A 247 20.20 -11.99 -2.27
N THR A 248 20.10 -12.06 -3.59
CA THR A 248 19.88 -13.29 -4.34
C THR A 248 21.09 -13.57 -5.23
N GLY A 249 21.24 -14.81 -5.69
CA GLY A 249 22.32 -15.16 -6.61
C GLY A 249 22.22 -14.39 -7.93
N GLN A 250 23.33 -14.26 -8.65
CA GLN A 250 23.30 -13.61 -9.97
C GLN A 250 22.31 -14.31 -10.90
N GLY A 251 21.43 -13.52 -11.54
CA GLY A 251 20.40 -14.03 -12.45
C GLY A 251 19.11 -14.50 -11.75
N GLU A 252 19.08 -14.58 -10.43
CA GLU A 252 17.86 -14.85 -9.67
C GLU A 252 16.94 -13.62 -9.63
N PRO A 253 15.61 -13.81 -9.50
CA PRO A 253 14.70 -12.69 -9.31
C PRO A 253 15.05 -11.91 -8.04
N ARG A 254 14.89 -10.58 -8.10
CA ARG A 254 15.04 -9.69 -6.95
C ARG A 254 13.99 -10.05 -5.91
N ARG A 255 14.39 -10.09 -4.65
CA ARG A 255 13.54 -10.48 -3.53
C ARG A 255 13.66 -9.46 -2.43
N PHE A 256 12.56 -9.28 -1.71
CA PHE A 256 12.43 -8.19 -0.78
C PHE A 256 11.77 -8.68 0.51
N ALA A 257 12.30 -8.21 1.64
CA ALA A 257 11.74 -8.44 2.95
C ALA A 257 11.21 -7.13 3.51
N ALA A 258 9.97 -7.13 3.99
CA ALA A 258 9.45 -5.99 4.71
C ALA A 258 9.98 -5.97 6.15
N GLN A 259 10.15 -4.78 6.71
CA GLN A 259 10.63 -4.61 8.08
C GLN A 259 9.48 -4.22 9.02
N GLY A 260 9.37 -4.92 10.15
CA GLY A 260 8.40 -4.59 11.20
C GLY A 260 6.94 -4.76 10.76
N LEU A 261 6.67 -5.67 9.82
CA LEU A 261 5.30 -6.03 9.48
C LEU A 261 4.66 -6.75 10.66
N THR A 262 3.59 -6.17 11.19
CA THR A 262 2.65 -6.89 12.05
C THR A 262 1.77 -7.77 11.18
N SER A 263 1.31 -8.90 11.73
CA SER A 263 0.34 -9.75 11.04
C SER A 263 -0.86 -8.95 10.55
N SER A 264 -1.20 -9.12 9.29
CA SER A 264 -2.25 -8.32 8.64
C SER A 264 -2.92 -9.11 7.53
N VAL A 265 -4.23 -8.88 7.35
CA VAL A 265 -4.99 -9.44 6.22
C VAL A 265 -4.53 -8.89 4.87
N TYR A 266 -3.83 -7.75 4.85
CA TYR A 266 -3.29 -7.17 3.62
C TYR A 266 -2.00 -7.87 3.15
N ALA A 267 -1.29 -8.56 4.05
CA ALA A 267 -0.11 -9.33 3.73
C ALA A 267 -0.50 -10.81 3.51
N PRO A 268 0.01 -11.49 2.46
CA PRO A 268 -0.12 -12.93 2.33
C PRO A 268 0.34 -13.64 3.60
N ALA A 269 -0.29 -14.77 3.94
CA ALA A 269 0.01 -15.50 5.17
C ALA A 269 1.48 -15.95 5.23
N GLU A 270 2.07 -16.20 4.07
CA GLU A 270 3.47 -16.56 3.85
C GLU A 270 4.44 -15.45 4.26
N LEU A 271 4.02 -14.17 4.22
CA LEU A 271 4.88 -13.05 4.58
C LEU A 271 4.96 -12.78 6.08
N ASN A 272 4.04 -13.35 6.86
CA ASN A 272 4.01 -13.16 8.32
C ASN A 272 5.02 -14.06 9.05
N ILE A 273 6.10 -14.46 8.38
CA ILE A 273 7.18 -15.29 8.92
C ILE A 273 8.37 -14.36 9.21
N GLU A 274 8.41 -13.84 10.43
CA GLU A 274 9.62 -13.31 11.05
C GLU A 274 9.85 -14.13 12.31
N GLN A 275 10.86 -14.99 12.28
CA GLN A 275 11.16 -15.89 13.38
C GLN A 275 12.65 -15.99 13.62
N GLU A 276 13.07 -15.80 14.87
CA GLU A 276 14.39 -16.14 15.34
C GLU A 276 14.32 -17.46 16.12
N THR A 277 15.24 -18.38 15.82
CA THR A 277 15.31 -19.68 16.50
C THR A 277 16.74 -20.19 16.50
N MET A 278 16.97 -21.25 17.26
CA MET A 278 18.20 -22.03 17.18
C MET A 278 17.94 -23.25 16.31
N SER A 279 18.88 -23.57 15.44
CA SER A 279 18.76 -24.73 14.54
C SER A 279 20.03 -25.56 14.55
N ARG A 280 19.89 -26.80 14.13
CA ARG A 280 21.01 -27.65 13.76
C ARG A 280 21.24 -27.54 12.25
N LEU A 281 22.48 -27.31 11.83
CA LEU A 281 22.85 -27.32 10.41
C LEU A 281 23.86 -28.43 10.16
N ARG A 282 23.58 -29.32 9.22
CA ARG A 282 24.59 -30.25 8.70
C ARG A 282 24.98 -29.84 7.29
N LEU A 283 26.26 -29.52 7.07
CA LEU A 283 26.75 -29.16 5.74
C LEU A 283 26.87 -30.40 4.87
N THR A 284 26.27 -30.37 3.69
CA THR A 284 26.32 -31.48 2.74
C THR A 284 27.31 -31.23 1.63
N ASN A 285 27.31 -30.04 1.04
CA ASN A 285 28.22 -29.68 -0.05
C ASN A 285 28.70 -28.23 0.07
N VAL A 286 29.92 -27.99 -0.43
CA VAL A 286 30.48 -26.65 -0.62
C VAL A 286 30.89 -26.55 -2.09
N LEU A 287 30.08 -25.84 -2.86
CA LEU A 287 30.22 -25.71 -4.30
C LEU A 287 30.81 -24.34 -4.65
N THR A 288 31.56 -24.28 -5.74
CA THR A 288 31.96 -23.02 -6.35
C THR A 288 31.04 -22.80 -7.55
N SER A 289 30.34 -21.67 -7.55
CA SER A 289 29.52 -21.25 -8.68
C SER A 289 30.38 -20.91 -9.91
N GLY A 290 29.74 -20.78 -11.07
CA GLY A 290 30.44 -20.41 -12.31
C GLY A 290 31.12 -19.03 -12.27
N THR A 291 30.70 -18.14 -11.35
CA THR A 291 31.30 -16.81 -11.13
C THR A 291 32.47 -16.82 -10.15
N GLY A 292 32.78 -17.96 -9.54
CA GLY A 292 33.80 -18.09 -8.49
C GLY A 292 33.29 -17.89 -7.06
N ASP A 293 32.03 -17.47 -6.89
CA ASP A 293 31.39 -17.33 -5.57
C ASP A 293 31.09 -18.71 -4.97
N LEU A 294 31.04 -18.83 -3.64
CA LEU A 294 30.70 -20.10 -3.00
C LEU A 294 29.21 -20.24 -2.72
N VAL A 295 28.73 -21.47 -2.90
CA VAL A 295 27.40 -21.93 -2.52
C VAL A 295 27.56 -23.06 -1.52
N VAL A 296 26.91 -22.94 -0.37
CA VAL A 296 26.90 -23.93 0.70
C VAL A 296 25.55 -24.60 0.72
N GLU A 297 25.54 -25.92 0.59
CA GLU A 297 24.34 -26.73 0.75
C GLU A 297 24.37 -27.45 2.09
N GLY A 298 23.21 -27.60 2.71
CA GLY A 298 23.08 -28.32 3.96
C GLY A 298 21.67 -28.76 4.26
N VAL A 299 21.51 -29.41 5.40
CA VAL A 299 20.22 -29.76 5.98
C VAL A 299 20.07 -28.99 7.28
N LEU A 300 19.02 -28.17 7.36
CA LEU A 300 18.65 -27.38 8.52
C LEU A 300 17.55 -28.10 9.29
N THR A 301 17.75 -28.32 10.59
CA THR A 301 16.76 -28.87 11.52
C THR A 301 16.50 -27.84 12.62
N PRO A 302 15.43 -27.05 12.49
CA PRO A 302 15.04 -26.07 13.51
C PRO A 302 14.70 -26.75 14.84
N ASN A 303 15.07 -26.14 15.97
CA ASN A 303 14.76 -26.71 17.29
C ASN A 303 13.27 -26.58 17.65
N GLU A 304 12.58 -25.64 17.01
CA GLU A 304 11.15 -25.41 17.15
C GLU A 304 10.45 -25.62 15.80
N PRO A 305 9.17 -26.02 15.79
CA PRO A 305 8.39 -26.07 14.56
C PRO A 305 8.31 -24.69 13.91
N VAL A 306 8.94 -24.55 12.75
CA VAL A 306 8.90 -23.32 11.95
C VAL A 306 7.96 -23.50 10.76
N ARG A 307 7.29 -22.41 10.38
CA ARG A 307 6.56 -22.36 9.11
C ARG A 307 7.55 -22.01 8.02
N ILE A 308 7.69 -22.88 7.03
CA ILE A 308 8.57 -22.66 5.88
C ILE A 308 7.69 -22.49 4.66
N GLY A 309 7.69 -21.29 4.10
CA GLY A 309 7.10 -21.00 2.80
C GLY A 309 8.08 -21.33 1.68
N THR A 310 7.59 -21.32 0.44
CA THR A 310 8.41 -21.43 -0.78
C THR A 310 9.38 -20.26 -0.94
N THR A 311 9.16 -19.19 -0.20
CA THR A 311 9.84 -17.90 -0.32
C THR A 311 10.67 -17.54 0.92
N THR A 312 10.76 -18.47 1.90
CA THR A 312 11.46 -18.23 3.15
C THR A 312 12.97 -18.16 2.91
N MET A 313 13.51 -16.98 3.19
CA MET A 313 14.95 -16.74 3.26
C MET A 313 15.42 -16.99 4.69
N VAL A 314 16.62 -17.53 4.81
CA VAL A 314 17.23 -17.84 6.10
C VAL A 314 18.61 -17.22 6.19
N SER A 315 18.87 -16.62 7.35
CA SER A 315 20.17 -16.11 7.77
C SER A 315 20.70 -16.98 8.92
N LEU A 316 21.85 -17.61 8.70
CA LEU A 316 22.52 -18.51 9.63
C LEU A 316 23.83 -17.88 10.11
N ARG A 317 24.05 -17.80 11.43
CA ARG A 317 25.35 -17.41 11.99
C ARG A 317 26.16 -18.65 12.36
N LEU A 318 27.09 -19.04 11.49
CA LEU A 318 27.93 -20.22 11.66
C LEU A 318 29.26 -19.90 12.36
N PRO A 319 29.63 -20.65 13.42
CA PRO A 319 30.98 -20.58 13.97
C PRO A 319 31.94 -21.38 13.08
N ILE A 320 32.91 -20.72 12.45
CA ILE A 320 33.96 -21.39 11.68
C ILE A 320 35.31 -20.95 12.24
N GLY A 321 35.96 -21.84 12.99
CA GLY A 321 37.15 -21.50 13.77
C GLY A 321 36.82 -20.56 14.93
N SER A 322 37.54 -19.44 15.03
CA SER A 322 37.28 -18.37 16.03
C SER A 322 36.21 -17.37 15.59
N ASP A 323 35.83 -17.40 14.31
CA ASP A 323 35.01 -16.36 13.69
C ASP A 323 33.55 -16.82 13.57
N ARG A 324 32.62 -15.87 13.51
CA ARG A 324 31.20 -16.11 13.22
C ARG A 324 30.83 -15.49 11.88
N PHE A 325 30.26 -16.29 10.99
CA PHE A 325 29.93 -15.88 9.64
C PHE A 325 28.42 -15.91 9.42
N LEU A 326 27.92 -14.88 8.76
CA LEU A 326 26.53 -14.83 8.35
C LEU A 326 26.40 -15.45 6.96
N ILE A 327 25.71 -16.59 6.86
CA ILE A 327 25.36 -17.20 5.58
C ILE A 327 23.88 -16.97 5.34
N ARG A 328 23.54 -16.48 4.16
CA ARG A 328 22.15 -16.30 3.73
C ARG A 328 21.80 -17.33 2.68
N GLY A 329 20.55 -17.79 2.64
CA GLY A 329 20.11 -18.81 1.70
C GLY A 329 18.61 -18.99 1.67
N VAL A 330 18.19 -19.95 0.86
CA VAL A 330 16.80 -20.38 0.73
C VAL A 330 16.62 -21.75 1.35
N LEU A 331 15.41 -22.01 1.85
CA LEU A 331 15.02 -23.36 2.24
C LEU A 331 14.36 -24.07 1.06
N ASN A 332 14.85 -25.27 0.75
CA ASN A 332 14.27 -26.14 -0.26
C ASN A 332 13.42 -27.23 0.42
N ARG A 333 12.11 -27.14 0.25
CA ARG A 333 11.14 -28.09 0.82
C ARG A 333 11.15 -29.44 0.13
N ASP A 334 11.43 -29.46 -1.18
CA ASP A 334 11.46 -30.69 -1.98
C ASP A 334 12.65 -31.59 -1.62
N GLY A 335 13.67 -31.02 -0.96
CA GLY A 335 14.83 -31.73 -0.43
C GLY A 335 14.66 -32.23 1.01
N SER A 336 13.45 -32.35 1.56
CA SER A 336 13.28 -32.78 2.96
C SER A 336 13.82 -34.20 3.18
N VAL A 337 14.88 -34.33 3.97
CA VAL A 337 15.56 -35.62 4.23
C VAL A 337 14.92 -36.38 5.42
N GLY A 338 13.98 -35.76 6.13
CA GLY A 338 13.28 -36.37 7.27
C GLY A 338 12.24 -35.43 7.90
N ALA A 339 11.47 -35.95 8.86
CA ALA A 339 10.49 -35.15 9.60
C ALA A 339 11.17 -34.01 10.36
N GLY A 340 10.83 -32.76 10.01
CA GLY A 340 11.37 -31.55 10.66
C GLY A 340 12.72 -31.05 10.12
N SER A 341 13.29 -31.71 9.11
CA SER A 341 14.55 -31.26 8.46
C SER A 341 14.28 -30.76 7.06
N VAL A 342 14.91 -29.64 6.69
CA VAL A 342 14.68 -28.97 5.40
C VAL A 342 16.01 -28.70 4.72
N GLY A 343 16.04 -28.84 3.39
CA GLY A 343 17.23 -28.51 2.61
C GLY A 343 17.53 -27.02 2.72
N PHE A 344 18.80 -26.67 2.78
CA PHE A 344 19.29 -25.30 2.79
C PHE A 344 20.29 -25.14 1.65
N VAL A 345 20.15 -24.06 0.89
CA VAL A 345 21.11 -23.66 -0.14
C VAL A 345 21.44 -22.20 0.04
N SER A 346 22.71 -21.88 0.26
CA SER A 346 23.14 -20.50 0.41
C SER A 346 23.05 -19.74 -0.91
N THR A 347 22.85 -18.42 -0.82
CA THR A 347 23.10 -17.54 -1.95
C THR A 347 24.60 -17.54 -2.26
N PRO A 348 25.00 -17.43 -3.54
CA PRO A 348 26.39 -17.23 -3.92
C PRO A 348 26.97 -16.03 -3.17
N ASP A 349 28.10 -16.23 -2.48
CA ASP A 349 28.77 -15.18 -1.71
C ASP A 349 30.30 -15.24 -1.90
N GLY A 350 30.86 -14.19 -2.50
CA GLY A 350 32.30 -14.03 -2.69
C GLY A 350 33.07 -13.84 -1.38
N ALA A 351 32.44 -13.34 -0.31
CA ALA A 351 33.07 -13.24 1.01
C ALA A 351 33.42 -14.62 1.57
N LEU A 352 32.59 -15.64 1.25
CA LEU A 352 32.85 -17.02 1.62
C LEU A 352 34.03 -17.64 0.85
N ALA A 353 34.37 -17.13 -0.34
CA ALA A 353 35.45 -17.68 -1.18
C ALA A 353 36.80 -17.73 -0.46
N SER A 354 37.08 -16.72 0.38
CA SER A 354 38.29 -16.67 1.22
C SER A 354 38.37 -17.81 2.26
N ARG A 355 37.27 -18.51 2.51
CA ARG A 355 37.12 -19.56 3.54
C ARG A 355 36.78 -20.93 2.96
N ILE A 356 36.94 -21.11 1.64
CA ILE A 356 36.58 -22.35 0.94
C ILE A 356 37.17 -23.61 1.59
N GLU A 357 38.44 -23.56 1.98
CA GLU A 357 39.14 -24.71 2.57
C GLU A 357 38.61 -25.06 3.97
N ALA A 358 38.30 -24.05 4.79
CA ALA A 358 37.70 -24.26 6.11
C ALA A 358 36.28 -24.84 5.98
N LEU A 359 35.47 -24.32 5.05
CA LEU A 359 34.13 -24.85 4.78
C LEU A 359 34.17 -26.29 4.23
N ARG A 360 35.10 -26.60 3.33
CA ARG A 360 35.31 -27.96 2.79
C ARG A 360 35.76 -28.94 3.88
N GLN A 361 36.63 -28.53 4.80
CA GLN A 361 37.02 -29.36 5.94
C GLN A 361 35.84 -29.66 6.90
N MET A 362 34.85 -28.76 6.94
CA MET A 362 33.63 -28.92 7.73
C MET A 362 32.50 -29.61 6.96
N GLN A 363 32.72 -30.05 5.72
CA GLN A 363 31.70 -30.78 4.96
C GLN A 363 31.38 -32.10 5.67
N GLY A 364 30.09 -32.35 5.91
CA GLY A 364 29.60 -33.47 6.72
C GLY A 364 29.50 -33.18 8.22
N ALA A 365 30.07 -32.08 8.72
CA ALA A 365 29.95 -31.69 10.12
C ALA A 365 28.54 -31.19 10.45
N GLU A 366 28.11 -31.44 11.68
CA GLU A 366 26.86 -30.93 12.25
C GLU A 366 27.15 -29.80 13.25
N PHE A 367 26.49 -28.67 13.05
CA PHE A 367 26.52 -27.51 13.94
C PHE A 367 25.25 -27.54 14.79
N ALA A 368 25.37 -27.78 16.09
CA ALA A 368 24.22 -28.03 16.97
C ALA A 368 23.40 -26.77 17.33
N GLU A 369 24.04 -25.60 17.32
CA GLU A 369 23.45 -24.36 17.86
C GLU A 369 23.70 -23.18 16.92
N VAL A 370 23.07 -23.22 15.75
CA VAL A 370 23.15 -22.15 14.76
C VAL A 370 22.02 -21.15 14.99
N ALA A 371 22.38 -19.93 15.36
CA ALA A 371 21.42 -18.83 15.42
C ALA A 371 20.85 -18.59 14.02
N THR A 372 19.53 -18.73 13.92
CA THR A 372 18.78 -18.77 12.67
C THR A 372 17.73 -17.68 12.70
N SER A 373 17.77 -16.79 11.71
CA SER A 373 16.71 -15.81 11.46
C SER A 373 16.03 -16.15 10.15
N MET A 374 14.72 -16.31 10.17
CA MET A 374 13.89 -16.61 9.00
C MET A 374 13.04 -15.40 8.67
N VAL A 375 13.09 -14.99 7.40
CA VAL A 375 12.28 -13.89 6.89
C VAL A 375 11.65 -14.33 5.58
N ALA A 376 10.34 -14.11 5.45
CA ALA A 376 9.67 -14.30 4.18
C ALA A 376 10.12 -13.22 3.20
N ALA A 377 10.69 -13.66 2.07
CA ALA A 377 11.01 -12.75 0.98
C ALA A 377 9.93 -12.81 -0.08
N SER A 378 9.67 -11.67 -0.72
CA SER A 378 8.62 -11.55 -1.73
C SER A 378 8.97 -10.51 -2.77
N SER A 379 8.03 -10.29 -3.70
CA SER A 379 8.11 -9.24 -4.71
C SER A 379 6.77 -8.51 -4.86
N THR A 380 6.63 -7.70 -5.91
CA THR A 380 5.43 -6.91 -6.23
C THR A 380 4.11 -7.69 -6.38
N PRO A 381 4.06 -9.01 -6.65
CA PRO A 381 2.80 -9.75 -6.54
C PRO A 381 2.19 -9.70 -5.13
N SER A 382 2.98 -9.48 -4.08
CA SER A 382 2.42 -9.26 -2.74
C SER A 382 1.68 -7.94 -2.60
N ASP A 383 2.09 -6.91 -3.34
CA ASP A 383 1.35 -5.66 -3.43
C ASP A 383 0.04 -5.86 -4.19
N LEU A 384 -0.01 -6.77 -5.18
CA LEU A 384 -1.27 -7.17 -5.82
C LEU A 384 -2.22 -7.84 -4.83
N HIS A 385 -1.75 -8.78 -4.01
CA HIS A 385 -2.58 -9.38 -2.96
C HIS A 385 -3.21 -8.30 -2.08
N ALA A 386 -2.38 -7.37 -1.58
CA ALA A 386 -2.83 -6.27 -0.76
C ALA A 386 -3.86 -5.38 -1.48
N LEU A 387 -3.66 -5.08 -2.77
CA LEU A 387 -4.62 -4.34 -3.60
C LEU A 387 -5.93 -5.10 -3.80
N GLY A 388 -5.90 -6.43 -3.90
CA GLY A 388 -7.11 -7.27 -3.92
C GLY A 388 -7.92 -7.11 -2.64
N VAL A 389 -7.23 -7.08 -1.49
CA VAL A 389 -7.86 -6.87 -0.18
C VAL A 389 -8.38 -5.43 -0.02
N VAL A 390 -7.62 -4.41 -0.46
CA VAL A 390 -8.09 -3.01 -0.52
C VAL A 390 -9.32 -2.89 -1.43
N GLY A 391 -9.31 -3.60 -2.57
CA GLY A 391 -10.40 -3.61 -3.53
C GLY A 391 -11.68 -4.22 -2.98
N ILE A 392 -11.61 -5.39 -2.34
CA ILE A 392 -12.79 -6.03 -1.77
C ILE A 392 -13.38 -5.21 -0.62
N ARG A 393 -12.52 -4.63 0.22
CA ARG A 393 -12.96 -3.70 1.26
C ARG A 393 -13.65 -2.47 0.68
N THR A 394 -13.08 -1.88 -0.37
CA THR A 394 -13.66 -0.71 -1.04
C THR A 394 -15.02 -1.02 -1.64
N LEU A 395 -15.15 -2.17 -2.29
CA LEU A 395 -16.37 -2.58 -2.94
C LEU A 395 -17.48 -2.90 -1.92
N LEU A 396 -17.17 -3.73 -0.92
CA LEU A 396 -18.13 -4.24 0.06
C LEU A 396 -18.32 -3.36 1.28
N SER A 397 -17.53 -2.29 1.44
CA SER A 397 -17.59 -1.43 2.62
C SER A 397 -17.39 -2.19 3.95
N SER A 398 -16.68 -3.31 3.91
CA SER A 398 -16.51 -4.19 5.06
C SER A 398 -15.37 -3.72 5.97
N THR A 399 -15.55 -3.90 7.28
CA THR A 399 -14.52 -3.60 8.30
C THR A 399 -14.37 -4.77 9.27
N GLY A 400 -13.17 -4.99 9.80
CA GLY A 400 -12.93 -5.98 10.84
C GLY A 400 -13.28 -7.42 10.41
N GLU A 401 -14.11 -8.10 11.19
CA GLU A 401 -14.48 -9.51 10.99
C GLU A 401 -15.18 -9.78 9.65
N ASP A 402 -16.02 -8.86 9.19
CA ASP A 402 -16.71 -8.98 7.90
C ASP A 402 -15.73 -9.00 6.71
N LEU A 403 -14.59 -8.31 6.84
CA LEU A 403 -13.56 -8.31 5.82
C LEU A 403 -12.85 -9.66 5.75
N GLY A 404 -12.54 -10.28 6.90
CA GLY A 404 -11.94 -11.62 6.94
C GLY A 404 -12.82 -12.65 6.24
N LEU A 405 -14.12 -12.66 6.54
CA LEU A 405 -15.09 -13.55 5.87
C LEU A 405 -15.16 -13.31 4.35
N ALA A 406 -15.07 -12.04 3.92
CA ALA A 406 -15.07 -11.71 2.50
C ALA A 406 -13.80 -12.19 1.78
N ILE A 407 -12.63 -12.05 2.41
CA ILE A 407 -11.36 -12.55 1.86
C ILE A 407 -11.39 -14.07 1.75
N ASP A 408 -11.85 -14.78 2.79
CA ASP A 408 -11.96 -16.25 2.76
C ASP A 408 -12.92 -16.74 1.66
N ALA A 409 -14.05 -16.06 1.50
CA ALA A 409 -14.99 -16.33 0.40
C ALA A 409 -14.35 -16.10 -0.97
N LEU A 410 -13.54 -15.04 -1.09
CA LEU A 410 -12.85 -14.68 -2.33
C LEU A 410 -11.73 -15.69 -2.68
N HIS A 411 -10.97 -16.16 -1.70
CA HIS A 411 -10.00 -17.26 -1.87
C HIS A 411 -10.69 -18.56 -2.28
N THR A 412 -11.83 -18.88 -1.67
CA THR A 412 -12.63 -20.06 -2.05
C THR A 412 -13.05 -19.98 -3.53
N ILE A 413 -13.51 -18.82 -3.98
CA ILE A 413 -13.86 -18.57 -5.37
C ILE A 413 -12.63 -18.67 -6.29
N ALA A 414 -11.53 -18.01 -5.94
CA ALA A 414 -10.31 -18.03 -6.74
C ALA A 414 -9.83 -19.47 -6.98
N ALA A 415 -9.75 -20.27 -5.92
CA ALA A 415 -9.36 -21.68 -6.00
C ALA A 415 -10.31 -22.49 -6.90
N ASP A 416 -11.63 -22.29 -6.76
CA ASP A 416 -12.62 -22.96 -7.60
C ASP A 416 -12.45 -22.58 -9.09
N LEU A 417 -12.29 -21.29 -9.40
CA LEU A 417 -12.15 -20.79 -10.77
C LEU A 417 -10.94 -21.42 -11.50
N GLY A 418 -9.84 -21.69 -10.79
CA GLY A 418 -8.63 -22.34 -11.32
C GLY A 418 -8.84 -23.72 -11.94
N ALA A 419 -9.92 -24.43 -11.59
CA ALA A 419 -10.12 -25.82 -11.95
C ALA A 419 -10.89 -26.07 -13.27
N SER A 420 -11.35 -25.02 -13.98
CA SER A 420 -12.11 -25.18 -15.25
C SER A 420 -11.59 -24.23 -16.33
N THR A 421 -11.86 -24.60 -17.58
CA THR A 421 -11.67 -23.80 -18.79
C THR A 421 -12.83 -22.85 -19.08
N ASP A 422 -13.93 -22.94 -18.33
CA ASP A 422 -15.12 -22.09 -18.53
C ASP A 422 -14.86 -20.61 -18.20
N ASP A 423 -15.71 -19.73 -18.74
CA ASP A 423 -15.72 -18.31 -18.38
C ASP A 423 -15.85 -18.12 -16.85
N PRO A 424 -14.90 -17.41 -16.21
CA PRO A 424 -14.86 -17.28 -14.76
C PRO A 424 -16.10 -16.57 -14.19
N VAL A 425 -16.72 -15.64 -14.94
CA VAL A 425 -17.90 -14.93 -14.46
C VAL A 425 -19.10 -15.87 -14.40
N THR A 426 -19.34 -16.64 -15.46
CA THR A 426 -20.44 -17.62 -15.54
C THR A 426 -20.32 -18.67 -14.44
N ARG A 427 -19.10 -19.15 -14.19
CA ARG A 427 -18.85 -20.11 -13.11
C ARG A 427 -19.06 -19.50 -11.73
N LEU A 428 -18.58 -18.27 -11.51
CA LEU A 428 -18.81 -17.56 -10.25
C LEU A 428 -20.31 -17.37 -9.98
N VAL A 429 -21.07 -16.94 -11.00
CA VAL A 429 -22.54 -16.80 -10.89
C VAL A 429 -23.17 -18.14 -10.51
N THR A 430 -22.80 -19.23 -11.20
CA THR A 430 -23.32 -20.58 -10.90
C THR A 430 -23.01 -20.99 -9.46
N LYS A 431 -21.78 -20.76 -9.01
CA LYS A 431 -21.33 -21.08 -7.64
C LYS A 431 -22.12 -20.29 -6.61
N VAL A 432 -22.24 -18.97 -6.79
CA VAL A 432 -22.96 -18.10 -5.86
C VAL A 432 -24.45 -18.43 -5.83
N SER A 433 -25.06 -18.77 -6.97
CA SER A 433 -26.46 -19.22 -7.01
C SER A 433 -26.69 -20.55 -6.28
N SER A 434 -25.65 -21.37 -6.11
CA SER A 434 -25.71 -22.62 -5.35
C SER A 434 -25.32 -22.49 -3.87
N ASP A 435 -24.69 -21.37 -3.48
CA ASP A 435 -24.19 -21.14 -2.12
C ASP A 435 -24.64 -19.77 -1.59
N ASP A 436 -25.76 -19.77 -0.87
CA ASP A 436 -26.35 -18.58 -0.23
C ASP A 436 -25.39 -17.89 0.75
N ARG A 437 -24.38 -18.58 1.29
CA ARG A 437 -23.36 -17.95 2.13
C ARG A 437 -22.49 -17.02 1.31
N LEU A 438 -22.03 -17.45 0.13
CA LEU A 438 -21.24 -16.60 -0.76
C LEU A 438 -22.04 -15.40 -1.24
N ALA A 439 -23.32 -15.58 -1.58
CA ALA A 439 -24.21 -14.49 -1.96
C ALA A 439 -24.37 -13.44 -0.83
N ARG A 440 -24.47 -13.88 0.42
CA ARG A 440 -24.57 -12.98 1.59
C ARG A 440 -23.28 -12.24 1.92
N VAL A 441 -22.12 -12.84 1.63
CA VAL A 441 -20.81 -12.26 1.96
C VAL A 441 -20.31 -11.34 0.86
N LEU A 442 -20.48 -11.73 -0.41
CA LEU A 442 -19.92 -11.02 -1.57
C LEU A 442 -20.97 -10.33 -2.44
N GLY A 443 -22.26 -10.45 -2.10
CA GLY A 443 -23.34 -9.89 -2.90
C GLY A 443 -23.46 -8.37 -2.79
N PRO A 444 -24.17 -7.75 -3.74
CA PRO A 444 -24.33 -6.29 -3.81
C PRO A 444 -24.89 -5.65 -2.52
N ALA A 445 -25.73 -6.38 -1.79
CA ALA A 445 -26.35 -5.91 -0.54
C ALA A 445 -25.34 -5.47 0.53
N ARG A 446 -24.07 -5.92 0.45
CA ARG A 446 -23.02 -5.55 1.39
C ARG A 446 -22.44 -4.16 1.17
N SER A 447 -22.58 -3.58 -0.02
CA SER A 447 -21.99 -2.26 -0.38
C SER A 447 -22.62 -1.04 0.36
N GLY A 448 -23.39 -1.25 1.43
CA GLY A 448 -23.93 -0.19 2.28
C GLY A 448 -25.27 0.39 1.85
N ARG A 449 -25.80 0.06 0.66
CA ARG A 449 -27.11 0.53 0.17
C ARG A 449 -28.05 -0.63 -0.15
N GLY A 450 -29.24 -0.58 0.44
CA GLY A 450 -30.24 -1.65 0.36
C GLY A 450 -30.68 -1.93 -1.08
N SER A 451 -30.77 -3.21 -1.44
CA SER A 451 -31.16 -3.72 -2.76
C SER A 451 -30.58 -2.92 -3.92
N MET A 452 -29.28 -3.11 -4.19
CA MET A 452 -28.58 -2.69 -5.41
C MET A 452 -29.12 -3.38 -6.69
N SER A 453 -30.43 -3.39 -6.85
CA SER A 453 -31.15 -3.81 -8.04
C SER A 453 -30.73 -3.01 -9.28
N THR A 454 -30.11 -1.85 -9.08
CA THR A 454 -29.61 -0.97 -10.14
C THR A 454 -28.34 -1.51 -10.81
N ILE A 455 -27.51 -2.28 -10.10
CA ILE A 455 -26.25 -2.79 -10.65
C ILE A 455 -26.53 -4.11 -11.37
N PRO A 456 -26.22 -4.26 -12.67
CA PRO A 456 -26.38 -5.52 -13.37
C PRO A 456 -25.60 -6.64 -12.66
N PRO A 457 -26.24 -7.78 -12.32
CA PRO A 457 -25.59 -8.85 -11.58
C PRO A 457 -24.29 -9.33 -12.24
N ARG A 458 -24.24 -9.43 -13.57
CA ARG A 458 -23.01 -9.83 -14.28
C ARG A 458 -21.87 -8.84 -14.09
N LEU A 459 -22.14 -7.53 -14.06
CA LEU A 459 -21.11 -6.52 -13.82
C LEU A 459 -20.57 -6.60 -12.39
N TRP A 460 -21.46 -6.83 -11.41
CA TRP A 460 -21.06 -7.06 -10.02
C TRP A 460 -20.13 -8.28 -9.91
N TRP A 461 -20.57 -9.44 -10.41
CA TRP A 461 -19.79 -10.67 -10.34
C TRP A 461 -18.52 -10.63 -11.18
N ARG A 462 -18.52 -9.91 -12.31
CA ARG A 462 -17.28 -9.62 -13.06
C ARG A 462 -16.27 -8.85 -12.21
N THR A 463 -16.74 -7.88 -11.41
CA THR A 463 -15.87 -7.11 -10.51
C THR A 463 -15.30 -8.00 -9.40
N ILE A 464 -16.11 -8.87 -8.82
CA ILE A 464 -15.65 -9.86 -7.82
C ILE A 464 -14.65 -10.84 -8.42
N ALA A 465 -14.93 -11.40 -9.60
CA ALA A 465 -14.03 -12.31 -10.30
C ALA A 465 -12.69 -11.62 -10.63
N LEU A 466 -12.72 -10.36 -11.05
CA LEU A 466 -11.53 -9.56 -11.26
C LEU A 466 -10.71 -9.42 -9.99
N LEU A 467 -11.33 -9.06 -8.85
CA LEU A 467 -10.64 -8.97 -7.56
C LEU A 467 -10.07 -10.33 -7.10
N ALA A 468 -10.73 -11.44 -7.42
CA ALA A 468 -10.23 -12.79 -7.12
C ALA A 468 -8.90 -13.10 -7.83
N LYS A 469 -8.62 -12.46 -8.97
CA LYS A 469 -7.36 -12.65 -9.72
C LYS A 469 -6.16 -11.93 -9.08
N PHE A 470 -6.39 -11.03 -8.12
CA PHE A 470 -5.33 -10.28 -7.43
C PHE A 470 -4.56 -11.12 -6.41
N PHE A 471 -5.01 -12.34 -6.10
CA PHE A 471 -4.39 -13.23 -5.11
C PHE A 471 -3.42 -14.20 -5.79
N PRO A 472 -2.10 -13.94 -5.78
CA PRO A 472 -1.17 -14.71 -6.58
C PRO A 472 -1.10 -16.17 -6.15
N GLY A 473 -0.99 -17.07 -7.12
CA GLY A 473 -0.82 -18.51 -6.88
C GLY A 473 -2.04 -19.25 -6.32
N VAL A 474 -3.16 -18.56 -6.04
CA VAL A 474 -4.40 -19.23 -5.60
C VAL A 474 -5.06 -20.00 -6.73
N SER A 475 -4.91 -19.52 -7.97
CA SER A 475 -5.51 -20.12 -9.17
C SER A 475 -4.65 -19.90 -10.41
N SER A 476 -4.90 -20.69 -11.46
CA SER A 476 -4.32 -20.51 -12.80
C SER A 476 -4.76 -19.21 -13.49
N TRP A 477 -5.82 -18.55 -12.99
CA TRP A 477 -6.34 -17.29 -13.50
C TRP A 477 -5.78 -16.06 -12.79
N SER A 478 -5.05 -16.26 -11.70
CA SER A 478 -4.42 -15.16 -10.95
C SER A 478 -3.50 -14.39 -11.90
N PHE A 479 -3.40 -13.07 -11.71
CA PHE A 479 -2.49 -12.25 -12.54
C PHE A 479 -1.05 -12.73 -12.44
N GLU A 480 -0.67 -13.25 -11.28
CA GLU A 480 0.63 -13.84 -11.02
C GLU A 480 0.49 -15.23 -10.40
N SER A 481 1.38 -16.15 -10.77
CA SER A 481 1.32 -17.54 -10.30
C SER A 481 2.04 -17.76 -8.97
N ASP A 482 2.86 -16.82 -8.51
CA ASP A 482 3.58 -16.89 -7.24
C ASP A 482 3.91 -15.49 -6.71
N LEU A 483 4.14 -15.40 -5.40
CA LEU A 483 4.55 -14.20 -4.69
C LEU A 483 5.99 -13.76 -5.01
N THR A 484 6.84 -14.64 -5.56
CA THR A 484 8.26 -14.35 -5.84
C THR A 484 8.58 -13.97 -7.28
N LEU A 485 7.61 -14.07 -8.20
CA LEU A 485 7.86 -13.91 -9.63
C LEU A 485 7.94 -12.43 -10.02
N ALA A 486 9.16 -11.90 -10.07
CA ALA A 486 9.53 -10.76 -10.92
C ALA A 486 10.72 -11.15 -11.81
N ARG A 487 10.60 -12.28 -12.52
CA ARG A 487 11.70 -12.79 -13.35
C ARG A 487 11.89 -11.89 -14.57
N HIS A 488 13.01 -11.18 -14.60
CA HIS A 488 13.53 -10.41 -15.75
C HIS A 488 12.59 -9.33 -16.31
N ARG A 489 11.57 -8.91 -15.55
CA ARG A 489 10.67 -7.82 -15.92
C ARG A 489 10.79 -6.68 -14.91
N PRO A 490 10.51 -5.42 -15.33
CA PRO A 490 10.34 -4.31 -14.40
C PRO A 490 9.33 -4.67 -13.30
N LEU A 491 9.62 -4.30 -12.06
CA LEU A 491 8.80 -4.65 -10.90
C LEU A 491 7.35 -4.15 -11.02
N ASP A 492 7.16 -3.01 -11.68
CA ASP A 492 5.87 -2.36 -11.93
C ASP A 492 5.04 -3.03 -13.03
N SER A 493 5.63 -3.87 -13.89
CA SER A 493 4.91 -4.53 -14.98
C SER A 493 3.80 -5.48 -14.51
N VAL A 494 3.86 -5.93 -13.26
CA VAL A 494 2.86 -6.80 -12.62
C VAL A 494 1.47 -6.15 -12.58
N PHE A 495 1.40 -4.81 -12.63
CA PHE A 495 0.16 -4.04 -12.50
C PHE A 495 -0.54 -3.74 -13.84
N GLU A 496 0.10 -4.01 -14.97
CA GLU A 496 -0.43 -3.62 -16.30
C GLU A 496 -1.71 -4.39 -16.67
N ALA A 497 -1.69 -5.73 -16.59
CA ALA A 497 -2.89 -6.54 -16.86
C ALA A 497 -4.05 -6.24 -15.86
N PRO A 498 -3.80 -6.11 -14.53
CA PRO A 498 -4.79 -5.62 -13.59
C PRO A 498 -5.42 -4.28 -13.98
N LEU A 499 -4.61 -3.29 -14.40
CA LEU A 499 -5.11 -1.97 -14.80
C LEU A 499 -5.99 -2.04 -16.05
N GLU A 500 -5.58 -2.81 -17.07
CA GLU A 500 -6.36 -2.99 -18.29
C GLU A 500 -7.75 -3.58 -18.01
N GLU A 501 -7.81 -4.63 -17.18
CA GLU A 501 -9.07 -5.29 -16.85
C GLU A 501 -9.98 -4.42 -15.97
N VAL A 502 -9.40 -3.71 -14.99
CA VAL A 502 -10.15 -2.77 -14.16
C VAL A 502 -10.67 -1.60 -15.01
N ASP A 503 -9.88 -1.07 -15.95
CA ASP A 503 -10.33 -0.03 -16.88
C ASP A 503 -11.53 -0.50 -17.72
N GLY A 504 -11.59 -1.79 -18.06
CA GLY A 504 -12.77 -2.43 -18.66
C GLY A 504 -14.02 -2.33 -17.79
N VAL A 505 -13.90 -2.64 -16.50
CA VAL A 505 -15.02 -2.54 -15.54
C VAL A 505 -15.41 -1.08 -15.29
N VAL A 506 -14.45 -0.17 -15.18
CA VAL A 506 -14.70 1.28 -15.02
C VAL A 506 -15.51 1.82 -16.20
N ARG A 507 -15.19 1.42 -17.44
CA ARG A 507 -15.95 1.83 -18.64
C ARG A 507 -17.41 1.37 -18.59
N LEU A 508 -17.64 0.12 -18.20
CA LEU A 508 -19.00 -0.43 -18.05
C LEU A 508 -19.77 0.26 -16.92
N ALA A 509 -19.14 0.44 -15.77
CA ALA A 509 -19.74 1.11 -14.62
C ALA A 509 -20.08 2.58 -14.92
N ARG A 510 -19.23 3.29 -15.67
CA ARG A 510 -19.50 4.67 -16.11
C ARG A 510 -20.76 4.75 -16.97
N GLY A 511 -21.02 3.75 -17.82
CA GLY A 511 -22.22 3.67 -18.64
C GLY A 511 -23.52 3.67 -17.83
N LEU A 512 -23.49 3.12 -16.60
CA LEU A 512 -24.64 3.12 -15.68
C LEU A 512 -24.97 4.51 -15.12
N VAL A 513 -23.98 5.41 -15.04
CA VAL A 513 -24.16 6.73 -14.42
C VAL A 513 -24.60 7.79 -15.43
N VAL A 514 -24.26 7.60 -16.71
CA VAL A 514 -24.53 8.58 -17.78
C VAL A 514 -25.90 8.33 -18.45
N SER A 515 -26.59 7.24 -18.11
CA SER A 515 -27.80 6.79 -18.78
C SER A 515 -29.03 6.95 -17.87
N ASP A 516 -30.20 7.26 -18.44
CA ASP A 516 -31.45 7.27 -17.67
C ASP A 516 -31.86 5.85 -17.25
N ALA A 517 -32.67 5.68 -16.20
CA ALA A 517 -32.99 4.35 -15.65
C ALA A 517 -33.56 3.32 -16.68
N PRO A 518 -34.40 3.70 -17.66
CA PRO A 518 -34.77 2.83 -18.77
C PRO A 518 -33.55 2.40 -19.61
N THR A 519 -32.70 3.35 -20.00
CA THR A 519 -31.47 3.08 -20.76
C THR A 519 -30.47 2.27 -19.94
N VAL A 520 -30.40 2.43 -18.62
CA VAL A 520 -29.55 1.59 -17.73
C VAL A 520 -30.01 0.14 -17.76
N ARG A 521 -31.32 -0.13 -17.75
CA ARG A 521 -31.84 -1.51 -17.88
C ARG A 521 -31.57 -2.08 -19.26
N GLU A 522 -31.72 -1.27 -20.31
CA GLU A 522 -31.41 -1.68 -21.68
C GLU A 522 -29.91 -1.96 -21.87
N ILE A 523 -29.05 -1.06 -21.37
CA ILE A 523 -27.60 -1.23 -21.33
C ILE A 523 -27.24 -2.44 -20.49
N GLY A 524 -27.86 -2.67 -19.34
CA GLY A 524 -27.67 -3.87 -18.54
C GLY A 524 -27.96 -5.14 -19.36
N ALA A 525 -29.09 -5.17 -20.07
CA ALA A 525 -29.43 -6.27 -20.97
C ALA A 525 -28.48 -6.39 -22.18
N MET A 526 -27.89 -5.29 -22.66
CA MET A 526 -26.86 -5.30 -23.70
C MET A 526 -25.51 -5.81 -23.19
N ILE A 527 -25.08 -5.37 -22.00
CA ILE A 527 -23.87 -5.84 -21.32
C ILE A 527 -24.02 -7.33 -21.06
N ASP A 528 -25.16 -7.78 -20.54
CA ASP A 528 -25.41 -9.19 -20.34
C ASP A 528 -25.26 -9.95 -21.67
N ARG A 529 -25.87 -9.48 -22.76
CA ARG A 529 -25.71 -10.12 -24.09
C ARG A 529 -24.25 -10.15 -24.58
N ALA A 530 -23.53 -9.04 -24.46
CA ALA A 530 -22.13 -8.93 -24.89
C ALA A 530 -21.17 -9.78 -24.07
N LEU A 531 -21.53 -10.10 -22.82
CA LEU A 531 -20.76 -10.96 -21.93
C LEU A 531 -21.15 -12.44 -22.01
N SER A 532 -22.22 -12.79 -22.74
CA SER A 532 -22.63 -14.20 -22.95
C SER A 532 -22.06 -14.84 -24.21
N THR A 533 -21.43 -14.05 -25.07
CA THR A 533 -20.63 -14.50 -26.23
C THR A 533 -19.18 -14.55 -25.84
#